data_AF-A0A7C5MBW2-F1
#
_entry.id   AF-A0A7C5MBW2-F1
#
_cell.length_a   1.000
_cell.length_b   1.000
_cell.length_c   1.000
_cell.angle_alpha   90.00
_cell.angle_beta   90.00
_cell.angle_gamma   90.00
#
_symmetry.space_group_name_H-M   'P 1'
#
loop_
_entity.id
_entity.type
_entity.pdbx_description
1 polymer ?
#
loop_
_entity_poly.entity_id
_entity_poly.type
_entity_poly.pdbx_seq_one_letter_code
_entity_poly.pdbx_strand_id
1 'polypeptide(L)' 'MESLKRYREVIRGGKKESKKEVREESREKRFIALIKSDIPRFVGPDMRTYNLRKNDIVCLPESIFKILESKGAAESIL' A
#
# COMPACT_ATOMS: atom_id res chain seq x y z
N MET A 1 -23.56 22.13 6.04
CA MET A 1 -23.54 20.67 6.30
C MET A 1 -23.62 19.80 5.02
N GLU A 2 -23.38 20.36 3.83
CA GLU A 2 -23.57 19.64 2.55
C GLU A 2 -22.25 19.08 1.98
N SER A 3 -21.14 19.76 2.29
CA SER A 3 -19.77 19.34 1.94
C SER A 3 -19.37 18.00 2.56
N LEU A 4 -19.82 17.71 3.79
CA LEU A 4 -19.57 16.44 4.47
C LEU A 4 -20.35 15.27 3.87
N LYS A 5 -21.57 15.52 3.33
CA LYS A 5 -22.37 14.48 2.66
C LYS A 5 -21.71 14.04 1.36
N ARG A 6 -21.21 14.99 0.57
CA ARG A 6 -20.49 14.71 -0.68
C ARG A 6 -19.19 13.94 -0.43
N TYR A 7 -18.46 14.29 0.63
CA TYR A 7 -17.26 13.54 1.03
C TYR A 7 -17.58 12.10 1.47
N ARG A 8 -18.70 11.91 2.20
CA ARG A 8 -19.21 10.58 2.57
C ARG A 8 -19.57 9.74 1.35
N GLU A 9 -20.13 10.32 0.30
CA GLU A 9 -20.48 9.61 -0.92
C GLU A 9 -19.26 9.20 -1.75
N VAL A 10 -18.22 10.02 -1.82
CA VAL A 10 -16.95 9.64 -2.48
C VAL A 10 -16.27 8.49 -1.74
N ILE A 11 -16.22 8.53 -0.41
CA ILE A 11 -15.68 7.43 0.42
C ILE A 11 -16.54 6.17 0.27
N ARG A 12 -17.87 6.30 0.21
CA ARG A 12 -18.81 5.18 0.08
C ARG A 12 -18.85 4.59 -1.35
N GLY A 13 -18.53 5.38 -2.37
CA GLY A 13 -18.45 4.95 -3.77
C GLY A 13 -17.10 4.34 -4.18
N GLY A 14 -16.02 4.65 -3.44
CA GLY A 14 -14.66 4.19 -3.76
C GLY A 14 -14.07 3.10 -2.84
N LYS A 15 -14.85 2.56 -1.88
CA LYS A 15 -14.38 1.48 -0.97
C LYS A 15 -15.26 0.24 -1.09
N LYS A 16 -15.16 -0.42 -2.23
CA LYS A 16 -15.45 -1.84 -2.35
C LYS A 16 -14.31 -2.47 -3.14
N GLU A 17 -13.27 -2.87 -2.41
CA GLU A 17 -12.54 -4.13 -2.58
C GLU A 17 -11.40 -4.14 -1.54
N SER A 18 -11.69 -4.74 -0.39
CA SER A 18 -11.17 -6.08 -0.06
C SER A 18 -9.70 -6.00 0.39
N LYS A 19 -9.43 -5.54 1.61
CA LYS A 19 -9.16 -6.49 2.71
C LYS A 19 -9.74 -7.89 2.46
N LYS A 20 -9.11 -8.69 1.59
CA LYS A 20 -9.12 -10.16 1.62
C LYS A 20 -8.35 -10.68 0.41
N GLU A 21 -7.10 -11.02 0.64
CA GLU A 21 -6.52 -12.21 0.04
C GLU A 21 -5.48 -12.75 1.03
N VAL A 22 -6.02 -13.47 2.02
CA VAL A 22 -5.32 -14.61 2.60
C VAL A 22 -5.19 -15.61 1.45
N ARG A 23 -4.05 -15.56 0.76
CA ARG A 23 -3.58 -16.65 -0.07
C ARG A 23 -2.20 -16.98 0.45
N GLU A 24 -2.13 -18.14 1.10
CA GLU A 24 -0.89 -18.82 1.40
C GLU A 24 -0.16 -19.06 0.08
N GLU A 25 0.89 -18.30 -0.19
CA GLU A 25 1.91 -18.74 -1.15
C GLU A 25 3.23 -18.04 -0.80
N SER A 26 4.19 -18.85 -0.35
CA SER A 26 5.56 -18.55 0.06
C SER A 26 5.77 -17.85 1.42
N ARG A 27 6.71 -18.39 2.20
CA ARG A 27 7.20 -17.85 3.48
C ARG A 27 8.06 -16.59 3.28
N GLU A 28 7.64 -15.64 2.46
CA GLU A 28 8.37 -14.38 2.32
C GLU A 28 8.15 -13.50 3.55
N LYS A 29 9.25 -13.01 4.13
CA LYS A 29 9.20 -12.09 5.26
C LYS A 29 8.49 -10.82 4.81
N ARG A 30 7.48 -10.42 5.58
CA ARG A 30 6.76 -9.18 5.35
C ARG A 30 7.27 -8.11 6.31
N PHE A 31 7.53 -6.92 5.78
CA PHE A 31 8.02 -5.77 6.54
C PHE A 31 6.97 -4.66 6.56
N ILE A 32 6.95 -3.91 7.65
CA ILE A 32 6.15 -2.69 7.77
C ILE A 32 7.02 -1.53 7.32
N ALA A 33 6.58 -0.84 6.28
CA ALA A 33 7.31 0.24 5.64
C ALA A 33 6.54 1.56 5.72
N LEU A 34 7.23 2.63 6.12
CA LEU A 34 6.80 4.02 5.98
C LEU A 34 7.21 4.54 4.61
N ILE A 35 6.24 4.99 3.83
CA ILE A 35 6.50 5.56 2.50
C ILE A 35 6.86 7.04 2.65
N LYS A 36 8.03 7.45 2.12
CA LYS A 36 8.56 8.83 2.24
C LYS A 36 8.20 9.73 1.06
N SER A 37 7.82 9.15 -0.08
CA SER A 37 7.52 9.86 -1.32
C SER A 37 6.26 9.31 -1.99
N ASP A 38 5.64 10.09 -2.87
CA ASP A 38 4.51 9.60 -3.65
C ASP A 38 5.04 8.67 -4.75
N ILE A 39 4.60 7.42 -4.75
CA ILE A 39 5.05 6.40 -5.70
C ILE A 39 3.90 6.13 -6.68
N PRO A 40 4.16 6.24 -7.99
CA PRO A 40 3.17 5.88 -9.00
C PRO A 40 2.65 4.47 -8.80
N ARG A 41 1.39 4.24 -9.16
CA ARG A 41 0.78 2.91 -9.12
C ARG A 41 1.64 1.92 -9.90
N PHE A 42 2.00 0.80 -9.28
CA PHE A 42 2.78 -0.27 -9.90
C PHE A 42 2.18 -1.65 -9.62
N VAL A 43 2.59 -2.64 -10.39
CA VAL A 43 2.23 -4.05 -10.16
C VAL A 43 3.46 -4.76 -9.59
N GLY A 44 3.32 -5.40 -8.44
CA GLY A 44 4.38 -6.19 -7.83
C GLY A 44 4.49 -7.60 -8.43
N PRO A 45 5.51 -8.37 -8.03
CA PRO A 45 5.69 -9.75 -8.45
C PRO A 45 4.49 -10.65 -8.10
N ASP A 46 3.73 -10.31 -7.07
CA ASP A 46 2.49 -11.02 -6.67
C ASP A 46 1.29 -10.77 -7.60
N MET A 47 1.50 -10.13 -8.77
CA MET A 47 0.44 -9.58 -9.63
C MET A 47 -0.51 -8.59 -8.93
N ARG A 48 -0.14 -8.11 -7.73
CA ARG A 48 -0.91 -7.14 -6.96
C ARG A 48 -0.57 -5.73 -7.40
N THR A 49 -1.60 -4.91 -7.55
CA THR A 49 -1.44 -3.48 -7.75
C THR A 49 -1.16 -2.79 -6.41
N TYR A 50 -0.06 -2.06 -6.33
CA TYR A 50 0.30 -1.22 -5.21
C TYR A 50 0.10 0.25 -5.58
N ASN A 51 -0.53 1.00 -4.67
CA ASN A 51 -0.71 2.45 -4.77
C ASN A 51 -0.22 3.03 -3.44
N LEU A 52 1.01 3.55 -3.43
CA LEU A 52 1.71 3.96 -2.22
C LEU A 52 1.87 5.48 -2.23
N ARG A 53 1.30 6.16 -1.24
CA ARG A 53 1.44 7.60 -1.10
C ARG A 53 2.43 7.96 0.00
N LYS A 54 2.96 9.18 -0.09
CA LYS A 54 3.78 9.75 0.98
C LYS A 54 3.04 9.67 2.33
N ASN A 55 3.76 9.26 3.37
CA ASN A 55 3.30 9.00 4.74
C ASN A 55 2.37 7.78 4.92
N ASP A 56 2.17 6.95 3.90
CA ASP A 56 1.46 5.67 4.09
C ASP A 56 2.33 4.67 4.87
N ILE A 57 1.65 3.88 5.71
CA ILE A 57 2.24 2.72 6.40
C ILE A 57 1.65 1.47 5.77
N VAL A 58 2.49 0.69 5.09
CA VAL A 58 2.07 -0.51 4.36
C VAL A 58 2.88 -1.73 4.73
N CYS A 59 2.26 -2.89 4.63
CA CYS A 59 2.93 -4.18 4.80
C CYS A 59 3.31 -4.71 3.42
N LEU A 60 4.61 -4.82 3.17
CA LEU A 60 5.16 -5.21 1.86
C LEU A 60 6.01 -6.49 1.99
N PRO A 61 6.08 -7.31 0.93
CA PRO A 61 7.08 -8.37 0.81
C PRO A 61 8.50 -7.78 0.86
N GLU A 62 9.45 -8.53 1.43
CA GLU A 62 10.87 -8.16 1.51
C GLU A 62 11.43 -7.73 0.14
N SER A 63 11.05 -8.44 -0.93
CA SER A 63 11.44 -8.17 -2.31
C SER A 63 11.09 -6.75 -2.75
N ILE A 64 9.86 -6.29 -2.47
CA ILE A 64 9.41 -4.93 -2.82
C ILE A 64 10.03 -3.91 -1.85
N PHE A 65 10.08 -4.25 -0.56
CA PHE A 65 10.64 -3.36 0.46
C PHE A 65 12.08 -2.97 0.15
N LYS A 66 12.96 -3.93 -0.14
CA LYS A 66 14.38 -3.66 -0.49
C LYS A 66 14.53 -2.74 -1.69
N ILE A 67 13.65 -2.88 -2.70
CA ILE A 67 13.67 -2.01 -3.88
C ILE A 67 13.28 -0.58 -3.50
N LEU A 68 12.25 -0.41 -2.68
CA LEU A 68 11.79 0.91 -2.25
C LEU A 68 12.77 1.58 -1.28
N GLU A 69 13.37 0.80 -0.38
CA GLU A 69 14.42 1.24 0.54
C GLU A 69 15.68 1.67 -0.22
N SER A 70 16.15 0.86 -1.18
CA SER A 70 17.29 1.20 -2.04
C SER A 70 17.08 2.49 -2.83
N LYS A 71 15.82 2.81 -3.18
CA LYS A 71 15.45 4.07 -3.83
C LYS A 71 15.21 5.24 -2.86
N GLY A 72 15.32 5.02 -1.55
CA GLY A 72 15.03 6.01 -0.52
C GLY A 72 13.55 6.39 -0.42
N ALA A 73 12.65 5.61 -1.03
CA ALA A 73 11.22 5.87 -1.10
C ALA A 73 10.44 5.27 0.08
N ALA A 74 11.04 4.31 0.80
CA ALA A 74 10.46 3.70 1.98
C ALA A 74 11.50 3.51 3.11
N GLU A 75 11.03 3.42 4.35
CA GLU A 75 11.82 3.14 5.56
C GLU A 75 11.13 2.05 6.39
N SER A 76 11.89 1.13 6.99
CA SER A 76 11.32 0.16 7.93
C SER A 76 10.95 0.84 9.24
N ILE A 77 9.77 0.53 9.77
CA ILE A 77 9.32 1.02 11.09
C ILE A 77 9.52 -0.04 12.19
N LEU A 78 10.35 -1.06 11.92
CA LEU A 78 10.65 -2.18 12.81
C LEU A 78 12.13 -2.55 12.73
#